data_AF-A0A9P0LUB9-F1
#
_entry.id   AF-A0A9P0LUB9-F1
#
_cell.length_a   1.000
_cell.length_b   1.000
_cell.length_c   1.000
_cell.angle_alpha   90.00
_cell.angle_beta   90.00
_cell.angle_gamma   90.00
#
_symmetry.space_group_name_H-M   'P 1'
#
loop_
_entity.id
_entity.type
_entity.pdbx_description
1 polymer ?
#
loop_
_entity_poly.entity_id
_entity_poly.type
_entity_poly.pdbx_seq_one_letter_code
_entity_poly.pdbx_strand_id
1 'polypeptide(L)'
;MSSVKFSENAYCKMIMHGVKYPHCSVNGLLLGKSSSSKAKEVEFVEAIPLFHININLIPMAEIALMQVDTYASNKGLVISGYYVAPEIAKEATFDKISNNRILEKVAVNYRDPIAVIVST
;
A
#
# COMPACT_ATOMS: atom_id res chain seq x y z
N MET A 1 -7.46 -3.96 -18.89
CA MET A 1 -7.09 -3.19 -17.69
C MET A 1 -8.11 -3.48 -16.61
N SER A 2 -7.65 -3.74 -15.39
CA SER A 2 -8.54 -3.81 -14.24
C SER A 2 -8.90 -2.38 -13.82
N SER A 3 -10.18 -2.09 -13.62
CA SER A 3 -10.67 -0.84 -13.02
C SER A 3 -10.17 -0.77 -11.58
N VAL A 4 -9.59 0.35 -11.17
CA VAL A 4 -9.13 0.56 -9.79
C VAL A 4 -9.93 1.70 -9.19
N LYS A 5 -10.57 1.44 -8.05
CA LYS A 5 -11.37 2.42 -7.31
C LYS A 5 -10.79 2.59 -5.91
N PHE A 6 -10.83 3.81 -5.41
CA PHE A 6 -10.50 4.13 -4.03
C PHE A 6 -11.76 4.63 -3.33
N SER A 7 -12.06 4.11 -2.16
CA SER A 7 -12.98 4.76 -1.23
C SER A 7 -12.38 6.09 -0.76
N GLU A 8 -13.25 7.02 -0.36
CA GLU A 8 -12.84 8.31 0.19
C GLU A 8 -11.86 8.14 1.37
N ASN A 9 -12.14 7.19 2.26
CA ASN A 9 -11.31 6.92 3.43
C ASN A 9 -9.91 6.41 3.04
N ALA A 10 -9.82 5.46 2.11
CA ALA A 10 -8.53 4.96 1.63
C ALA A 10 -7.70 6.07 0.97
N TYR A 11 -8.34 6.85 0.11
CA TYR A 11 -7.69 7.95 -0.59
C TYR A 11 -7.21 9.03 0.38
N CYS A 12 -8.08 9.51 1.27
CA CYS A 12 -7.74 10.54 2.25
C CYS A 12 -6.60 10.12 3.17
N LYS A 13 -6.63 8.91 3.74
CA LYS A 13 -5.54 8.41 4.60
C LYS A 13 -4.20 8.33 3.86
N MET A 14 -4.22 7.88 2.61
CA MET A 14 -3.03 7.79 1.78
C MET A 14 -2.40 9.17 1.52
N ILE A 15 -3.20 10.15 1.07
CA ILE A 15 -2.72 11.51 0.82
C ILE A 15 -2.30 12.21 2.11
N MET A 16 -3.09 12.09 3.19
CA MET A 16 -2.77 12.68 4.49
C MET A 16 -1.47 12.13 5.08
N HIS A 17 -1.12 10.87 4.82
CA HIS A 17 0.16 10.32 5.28
C HIS A 17 1.35 11.04 4.65
N GLY A 18 1.31 11.28 3.33
CA GLY A 18 2.34 12.04 2.63
C GLY A 18 2.41 13.50 3.10
N VAL A 19 1.26 14.16 3.23
CA VAL A 19 1.20 15.56 3.69
C VAL A 19 1.64 15.72 5.14
N LYS A 20 1.42 14.72 6.00
CA LYS A 20 1.87 14.73 7.40
C LYS A 20 3.40 14.66 7.52
N TYR A 21 4.07 14.00 6.58
CA TYR A 21 5.53 13.83 6.56
C TYR A 21 6.12 14.25 5.20
N PRO A 22 6.08 15.55 4.86
CA PRO A 22 6.46 16.03 3.52
C PRO A 22 7.96 15.99 3.26
N HIS A 23 8.77 15.77 4.30
CA HIS A 23 10.23 15.81 4.28
C HIS A 23 10.86 14.41 4.13
N CYS A 24 10.06 13.37 3.94
CA CYS A 24 10.57 12.02 3.80
C CYS A 24 9.63 11.15 2.96
N SER A 25 10.15 10.00 2.53
CA SER A 25 9.35 9.01 1.81
C SER A 25 8.43 8.27 2.79
N VAL A 26 7.17 8.12 2.40
CA VAL A 26 6.17 7.38 3.19
C VAL A 26 5.65 6.17 2.44
N ASN A 27 5.20 5.16 3.16
CA ASN A 27 4.57 4.00 2.57
C ASN A 27 3.38 3.45 3.38
N GLY A 28 2.64 2.55 2.76
CA GLY A 28 1.61 1.81 3.46
C GLY A 28 0.93 0.75 2.62
N LEU A 29 -0.04 0.09 3.23
CA LEU A 29 -0.81 -1.00 2.61
C LEU A 29 -2.20 -0.52 2.23
N LEU A 30 -2.73 -1.11 1.16
CA LEU A 30 -4.09 -0.89 0.70
C LEU A 30 -4.91 -2.18 0.88
N LEU A 31 -6.02 -2.05 1.59
CA LEU A 31 -6.94 -3.13 1.87
C LEU A 31 -8.13 -3.05 0.94
N GLY A 32 -8.49 -4.19 0.37
CA GLY A 32 -9.62 -4.34 -0.54
C GLY A 32 -10.51 -5.49 -0.07
N LYS A 33 -11.70 -5.59 -0.67
CA LYS A 33 -12.55 -6.75 -0.46
C LYS A 33 -11.94 -7.95 -1.17
N SER A 34 -12.01 -9.13 -0.55
CA SER A 34 -11.62 -10.38 -1.20
C SER A 34 -12.54 -10.62 -2.39
N SER A 35 -12.04 -10.40 -3.62
CA SER A 35 -12.81 -10.67 -4.83
C SER A 35 -12.79 -12.17 -5.11
N SER A 36 -13.87 -12.88 -4.75
CA SER A 36 -14.05 -14.31 -5.07
C SER A 36 -14.26 -14.57 -6.57
N SER A 37 -14.52 -13.52 -7.34
CA SER A 37 -14.78 -13.59 -8.78
C SER A 37 -13.62 -12.99 -9.55
N LYS A 38 -13.39 -13.45 -10.78
CA LYS A 38 -12.48 -12.87 -11.79
C LYS A 38 -12.85 -11.43 -12.21
N ALA A 39 -13.44 -10.65 -11.30
CA ALA A 39 -13.89 -9.29 -11.52
C ALA A 39 -12.66 -8.43 -11.78
N LYS A 40 -12.67 -7.80 -12.96
CA LYS A 40 -11.67 -6.84 -13.45
C LYS A 40 -11.71 -5.52 -12.65
N GLU A 41 -12.12 -5.51 -11.39
CA GLU A 41 -12.27 -4.30 -10.59
C GLU A 41 -11.72 -4.51 -9.17
N VAL A 42 -10.75 -3.68 -8.78
CA VAL A 42 -10.17 -3.66 -7.44
C VAL A 42 -10.64 -2.39 -6.74
N GLU A 43 -11.35 -2.56 -5.62
CA GLU A 43 -11.79 -1.46 -4.77
C GLU A 43 -10.96 -1.44 -3.49
N PHE A 44 -10.19 -0.37 -3.28
CA PHE A 44 -9.48 -0.11 -2.03
C PHE A 44 -10.39 0.60 -1.03
N VAL A 45 -10.73 -0.11 0.04
CA VAL A 45 -11.67 0.34 1.08
C VAL A 45 -10.95 1.04 2.23
N GLU A 46 -9.69 0.67 2.47
CA GLU A 46 -8.91 1.26 3.56
C GLU A 46 -7.42 1.33 3.21
N ALA A 47 -6.75 2.39 3.65
CA ALA A 47 -5.31 2.51 3.59
C ALA A 47 -4.73 2.46 5.02
N ILE A 48 -3.65 1.71 5.20
CA ILE A 48 -2.92 1.58 6.46
C ILE A 48 -1.52 2.20 6.28
N PRO A 49 -1.32 3.45 6.75
CA PRO A 49 0.01 4.05 6.88
C PRO A 49 0.96 3.17 7.68
N LEU A 50 2.16 2.90 7.14
CA LEU A 50 3.16 2.08 7.82
C LEU A 50 4.33 2.92 8.32
N PHE A 51 5.22 3.36 7.42
CA PHE A 51 6.49 3.96 7.78
C PHE A 51 6.72 5.30 7.08
N HIS A 52 7.44 6.17 7.77
CA HIS A 52 7.92 7.48 7.30
C HIS A 52 9.40 7.70 7.69
N ILE A 53 10.03 6.69 8.29
CA ILE A 53 11.45 6.64 8.64
C ILE A 53 11.90 5.20 8.47
N ASN A 54 13.08 4.97 7.89
CA ASN A 54 13.68 3.65 7.73
C ASN A 54 12.74 2.62 7.06
N ILE A 55 12.11 3.03 5.95
CA ILE A 55 11.07 2.26 5.23
C ILE A 55 11.51 0.87 4.72
N ASN A 56 12.81 0.56 4.74
CA ASN A 56 13.40 -0.67 4.20
C ASN A 56 13.82 -1.68 5.29
N LEU A 57 13.45 -1.46 6.56
CA LEU A 57 13.76 -2.39 7.65
C LEU A 57 12.80 -3.58 7.63
N ILE A 58 13.32 -4.74 7.19
CA ILE A 58 12.53 -5.97 7.07
C ILE A 58 11.83 -6.40 8.37
N PRO A 59 12.47 -6.37 9.56
CA PRO A 59 11.82 -6.90 10.76
C PRO A 59 10.52 -6.17 11.08
N MET A 60 10.50 -4.84 10.89
CA MET A 60 9.29 -4.05 11.13
C MET A 60 8.24 -4.30 10.05
N ALA A 61 8.66 -4.52 8.81
CA ALA A 61 7.75 -4.88 7.72
C ALA A 61 7.06 -6.24 7.96
N GLU A 62 7.77 -7.24 8.47
CA GLU A 62 7.20 -8.55 8.78
C GLU A 62 6.11 -8.48 9.85
N ILE A 63 6.40 -7.77 10.95
CA ILE A 63 5.44 -7.61 12.03
C ILE A 63 4.26 -6.76 11.58
N ALA A 64 4.49 -5.69 10.82
CA ALA A 64 3.43 -4.87 10.27
C ALA A 64 2.51 -5.67 9.34
N LEU A 65 3.07 -6.47 8.43
CA LEU A 65 2.27 -7.33 7.54
C LEU A 65 1.44 -8.31 8.35
N MET A 66 2.01 -8.99 9.36
CA MET A 66 1.27 -9.92 10.22
C MET A 66 0.11 -9.25 10.97
N GLN A 67 0.34 -8.05 11.52
CA GLN A 67 -0.67 -7.30 12.26
C GLN A 67 -1.80 -6.83 11.34
N VAL A 68 -1.44 -6.30 10.17
CA VAL A 68 -2.41 -5.82 9.19
C VAL A 68 -3.21 -6.97 8.59
N ASP A 69 -2.59 -8.12 8.37
CA ASP A 69 -3.27 -9.32 7.87
C ASP A 69 -4.33 -9.83 8.86
N THR A 70 -3.98 -9.86 10.15
CA THR A 70 -4.92 -10.19 11.23
C THR A 70 -6.06 -9.18 11.31
N TYR A 71 -5.75 -7.89 11.24
CA TYR A 71 -6.74 -6.81 11.24
C TYR A 71 -7.68 -6.89 10.03
N ALA A 72 -7.13 -7.12 8.84
CA ALA A 72 -7.87 -7.22 7.60
C ALA A 72 -8.82 -8.42 7.63
N SER A 73 -8.32 -9.58 8.06
CA SER A 73 -9.10 -10.81 8.22
C SER A 73 -10.30 -10.62 9.15
N ASN A 74 -10.11 -9.94 10.28
CA ASN A 74 -11.19 -9.62 11.22
C ASN A 74 -12.28 -8.71 10.63
N LYS A 75 -11.96 -7.94 9.58
CA LYS A 75 -12.88 -7.07 8.85
C LYS A 75 -13.39 -7.66 7.54
N GLY A 76 -13.01 -8.89 7.20
CA GLY A 76 -13.33 -9.51 5.90
C GLY A 76 -12.64 -8.82 4.72
N LEU A 77 -11.51 -8.16 4.97
CA LEU A 77 -10.68 -7.49 3.96
C LEU A 77 -9.40 -8.30 3.73
N VAL A 78 -8.73 -8.00 2.61
CA VAL A 78 -7.43 -8.57 2.27
C VAL A 78 -6.47 -7.46 1.87
N ILE A 79 -5.17 -7.68 2.12
CA ILE A 79 -4.13 -6.81 1.56
C ILE A 79 -4.12 -7.03 0.04
N SER A 80 -4.34 -5.95 -0.70
CA SER A 80 -4.54 -5.96 -2.16
C SER A 80 -3.66 -4.95 -2.89
N GLY A 81 -2.90 -4.15 -2.15
CA GLY A 81 -1.95 -3.23 -2.73
C GLY A 81 -1.00 -2.63 -1.72
N TYR A 82 -0.03 -1.91 -2.25
CA TYR A 82 0.99 -1.19 -1.53
C TYR A 82 1.12 0.20 -2.14
N TYR A 83 1.17 1.23 -1.31
CA TYR A 83 1.43 2.59 -1.78
C TYR A 83 2.77 3.11 -1.26
N VAL A 84 3.37 3.98 -2.06
CA VAL A 84 4.53 4.77 -1.66
C VAL A 84 4.35 6.19 -2.15
N ALA A 85 4.76 7.15 -1.33
CA ALA A 85 4.99 8.53 -1.75
C ALA A 85 6.49 8.81 -1.55
N PRO A 86 7.27 9.00 -2.62
CA PRO A 86 8.67 9.36 -2.49
C PRO A 86 8.81 10.80 -1.97
N GLU A 87 9.88 11.06 -1.24
CA GLU A 87 10.24 12.40 -0.76
C GLU A 87 10.37 13.41 -1.90
N ILE A 88 10.97 12.96 -3.00
CA ILE A 88 11.18 13.78 -4.20
C ILE A 88 10.17 13.36 -5.25
N ALA A 89 9.24 14.25 -5.61
CA ALA A 89 8.19 13.96 -6.61
C ALA A 89 8.75 13.50 -7.97
N LYS A 90 9.94 13.96 -8.37
CA LYS A 90 10.63 13.50 -9.60
C LYS A 90 11.07 12.03 -9.55
N GLU A 91 11.03 11.41 -8.37
CA GLU A 91 11.37 10.00 -8.15
C GLU A 91 10.16 9.09 -8.07
N ALA A 92 8.96 9.60 -8.40
CA ALA A 92 7.73 8.85 -8.54
C ALA A 92 7.73 7.94 -9.79
N THR A 93 8.78 7.15 -9.97
CA THR A 93 8.93 6.16 -11.03
C THR A 93 9.04 4.77 -10.44
N PHE A 94 8.41 3.80 -11.11
CA PHE A 94 8.39 2.42 -10.63
C PHE A 94 9.79 1.84 -10.46
N ASP A 95 10.72 2.13 -11.39
CA ASP A 95 12.10 1.63 -11.34
C ASP A 95 12.88 2.07 -10.10
N LYS A 96 12.57 3.24 -9.54
CA LYS A 96 13.22 3.74 -8.32
C LYS A 96 12.65 3.12 -7.06
N ILE A 97 11.38 2.71 -7.12
CA ILE A 97 10.59 2.19 -6.00
C ILE A 97 10.62 0.66 -5.95
N SER A 98 10.90 0.00 -7.06
CA SER A 98 10.86 -1.46 -7.23
C SER A 98 11.78 -2.22 -6.28
N ASN A 99 12.89 -1.61 -5.85
CA ASN A 99 13.83 -2.18 -4.88
C ASN A 99 13.29 -2.21 -3.43
N ASN A 100 12.03 -1.84 -3.20
CA ASN A 100 11.42 -1.87 -1.89
C ASN A 100 11.11 -3.32 -1.48
N ARG A 101 11.82 -3.82 -0.46
CA ARG A 101 11.68 -5.20 0.04
C ARG A 101 10.27 -5.52 0.56
N ILE A 102 9.49 -4.50 0.96
CA ILE A 102 8.10 -4.68 1.38
C ILE A 102 7.23 -4.96 0.16
N LEU A 103 7.46 -4.25 -0.95
CA LEU A 103 6.75 -4.48 -2.20
C LEU A 103 6.98 -5.92 -2.69
N GLU A 104 8.23 -6.40 -2.63
CA GLU A 104 8.56 -7.79 -2.96
C GLU A 104 7.79 -8.79 -2.09
N LYS A 105 7.75 -8.55 -0.77
CA LYS A 105 7.00 -9.42 0.15
C LYS A 105 5.50 -9.40 -0.12
N VAL A 106 4.95 -8.23 -0.43
CA VAL A 106 3.53 -8.11 -0.79
C VAL A 106 3.26 -8.87 -2.09
N ALA A 107 4.14 -8.78 -3.09
CA ALA A 107 4.03 -9.51 -4.36
C ALA A 107 4.08 -11.04 -4.19
N VAL A 108 4.85 -11.55 -3.22
CA VAL A 108 4.95 -12.99 -2.96
C VAL A 108 3.78 -13.51 -2.12
N ASN A 109 3.29 -12.72 -1.17
CA ASN A 109 2.32 -13.19 -0.18
C ASN A 109 0.86 -13.00 -0.59
N TYR A 110 0.59 -12.06 -1.49
CA TYR A 110 -0.78 -11.69 -1.88
C TYR A 110 -1.01 -11.88 -3.37
N ARG A 111 -2.28 -12.12 -3.73
CA ARG A 111 -2.67 -12.40 -5.11
C ARG A 111 -2.85 -11.10 -5.89
N ASP A 112 -2.13 -10.98 -6.99
CA ASP A 112 -2.23 -9.86 -7.96
C ASP A 112 -2.22 -8.45 -7.31
N PRO A 113 -1.28 -8.14 -6.40
CA PRO A 113 -1.30 -6.87 -5.69
C PRO A 113 -0.95 -5.71 -6.61
N ILE A 114 -1.56 -4.54 -6.34
CA ILE A 114 -1.33 -3.32 -7.12
C ILE A 114 -0.39 -2.38 -6.33
N ALA A 115 0.66 -1.92 -7.00
CA ALA A 115 1.51 -0.85 -6.51
C ALA A 115 0.94 0.52 -6.90
N VAL A 116 0.83 1.43 -5.94
CA VAL A 116 0.33 2.80 -6.15
C VAL A 116 1.44 3.78 -5.80
N ILE A 117 1.79 4.63 -6.75
CA ILE A 117 2.77 5.71 -6.54
C ILE A 117 1.99 6.99 -6.35
N VAL A 118 2.18 7.62 -5.19
CA VAL A 118 1.55 8.90 -4.86
C VAL A 118 2.53 10.01 -5.23
N SER A 119 2.12 10.87 -6.14
CA SER A 119 2.84 12.12 -6.44
C SER A 119 2.21 13.22 -5.59
N THR A 120 2.82 13.53 -4.44
CA THR A 120 2.46 14.68 -3.60
C THR A 120 3.23 15.93 -3.99
#